data_AF-A0A2E9M0U5-F1
#
_entry.id   AF-A0A2E9M0U5-F1
#
_cell.length_a   1.000
_cell.length_b   1.000
_cell.length_c   1.000
_cell.angle_alpha   90.00
_cell.angle_beta   90.00
_cell.angle_gamma   90.00
#
_symmetry.space_group_name_H-M   'P 1'
#
loop_
_entity.id
_entity.type
_entity.pdbx_description
1 polymer ?
#
loop_
_entity_poly.entity_id
_entity_poly.type
_entity_poly.pdbx_seq_one_letter_code
_entity_poly.pdbx_strand_id
1 'polypeptide(L)'
;MPGEQHAFSGALRQARWGISHSYDQSPVHGADQQLRYTFNEGFSNDETFVMTIKILQEMTARYVAHPEIVQFTRRLLNEAKIRNHDELGEVDTIVRYFQGTYTINTPDSEIGKPLLRGDRGSYRYLKDPYGHELFQSPLKVIRDIQAGESGADCDDIAAACACVLASAGYPTMLMVVDASAESPGQMNHVLLATKTLAPNIKSGADWFPCELIHPLTVGSSVKVTRYIPLLVNDYDILTKDRKLIPNTFR
;
A
#
# COMPACT_ATOMS: atom_id res chain seq x y z
N MET A 1 -23.19 14.42 -16.85
CA MET A 1 -22.18 13.36 -16.66
C MET A 1 -20.82 13.95 -17.04
N PRO A 2 -20.19 14.76 -16.19
CA PRO A 2 -18.96 15.46 -16.52
C PRO A 2 -17.75 14.55 -16.22
N GLY A 3 -16.93 14.34 -17.25
CA GLY A 3 -15.83 13.38 -17.39
C GLY A 3 -15.04 12.99 -16.14
N GLU A 4 -14.93 11.68 -15.93
CA GLU A 4 -13.90 11.03 -15.09
C GLU A 4 -12.51 11.43 -15.58
N GLN A 5 -11.93 12.48 -15.00
CA GLN A 5 -10.49 12.70 -15.09
C GLN A 5 -9.81 11.59 -14.29
N HIS A 6 -9.39 10.53 -14.99
CA HIS A 6 -8.40 9.57 -14.52
C HIS A 6 -7.16 10.34 -14.03
N ALA A 7 -6.50 9.90 -12.95
CA ALA A 7 -5.29 10.57 -12.48
C ALA A 7 -4.20 10.54 -13.56
N PHE A 8 -4.15 9.49 -14.39
CA PHE A 8 -3.25 9.41 -15.56
C PHE A 8 -3.80 10.08 -16.82
N SER A 9 -4.87 10.87 -16.73
CA SER A 9 -5.28 11.80 -17.78
C SER A 9 -4.68 13.19 -17.56
N GLY A 10 -4.38 13.94 -18.62
CA GLY A 10 -3.80 15.28 -18.51
C GLY A 10 -2.28 15.28 -18.25
N ALA A 11 -1.82 16.00 -17.22
CA ALA A 11 -0.39 16.26 -16.96
C ALA A 11 0.43 14.99 -16.67
N LEU A 12 -0.20 13.93 -16.13
CA LEU A 12 0.44 12.65 -15.81
C LEU A 12 0.41 11.65 -16.98
N ARG A 13 -0.21 12.00 -18.12
CA ARG A 13 -0.30 11.12 -19.31
C ARG A 13 1.06 10.78 -19.92
N GLN A 14 2.05 11.67 -19.76
CA GLN A 14 3.40 11.47 -20.29
C GLN A 14 4.40 10.91 -19.27
N ALA A 15 3.95 10.64 -18.03
CA ALA A 15 4.79 9.93 -17.08
C ALA A 15 5.13 8.55 -17.68
N ARG A 16 6.42 8.30 -17.92
CA ARG A 16 6.90 7.00 -18.41
C ARG A 16 6.86 6.02 -17.25
N TRP A 17 5.73 5.36 -17.08
CA TRP A 17 5.59 4.20 -16.22
C TRP A 17 6.27 3.04 -16.94
N GLY A 18 7.39 2.54 -16.41
CA GLY A 18 8.22 1.47 -16.97
C GLY A 18 7.53 0.12 -17.16
N ILE A 19 6.47 0.08 -17.98
CA ILE A 19 5.92 -1.11 -18.61
C ILE A 19 6.18 -0.92 -20.10
N SER A 20 7.22 -1.58 -20.62
CA SER A 20 7.34 -1.75 -22.06
C SER A 20 6.11 -2.49 -22.58
N HIS A 21 5.44 -1.99 -23.62
CA HIS A 21 4.31 -2.68 -24.27
C HIS A 21 4.75 -3.97 -24.98
N SER A 22 6.06 -4.14 -25.22
CA SER A 22 6.68 -5.41 -25.57
C SER A 22 7.19 -6.07 -24.29
N TYR A 23 7.00 -7.40 -24.19
CA TYR A 23 7.62 -8.27 -23.19
C TYR A 23 9.16 -8.24 -23.35
N ASP A 24 9.79 -7.13 -22.95
CA ASP A 24 11.23 -6.98 -22.94
C ASP A 24 11.72 -7.43 -21.56
N GLN A 25 12.48 -8.51 -21.53
CA GLN A 25 13.03 -9.12 -20.31
C GLN A 25 14.21 -8.33 -19.72
N SER A 26 14.51 -7.16 -20.28
CA SER A 26 15.56 -6.29 -19.78
C SER A 26 15.14 -5.67 -18.44
N PRO A 27 15.91 -5.83 -17.35
CA PRO A 27 15.56 -5.25 -16.05
C PRO A 27 15.65 -3.73 -16.15
N VAL A 28 14.50 -3.08 -16.30
CA VAL A 28 14.44 -1.62 -16.34
C VAL A 28 14.71 -1.10 -14.93
N HIS A 29 15.76 -0.29 -14.79
CA HIS A 29 16.25 0.27 -13.54
C HIS A 29 15.14 1.04 -12.80
N GLY A 30 15.17 0.98 -11.46
CA GLY A 30 14.13 1.52 -10.56
C GLY A 30 13.86 3.03 -10.62
N ALA A 31 14.51 3.79 -11.50
CA ALA A 31 14.20 5.20 -11.77
C ALA A 31 12.96 5.39 -12.68
N ASP A 32 12.62 4.40 -13.52
CA ASP A 32 11.52 4.49 -14.49
C ASP A 32 10.14 4.10 -13.92
N GLN A 33 10.04 3.95 -12.60
CA GLN A 33 8.83 3.51 -11.89
C GLN A 33 8.50 4.38 -10.66
N GLN A 34 9.01 5.62 -10.67
CA GLN A 34 8.77 6.62 -9.64
C GLN A 34 8.20 7.88 -10.29
N LEU A 35 7.09 8.39 -9.75
CA LEU A 35 6.48 9.64 -10.14
C LEU A 35 6.79 10.69 -9.09
N ARG A 36 7.53 11.73 -9.48
CA ARG A 36 7.62 12.95 -8.69
C ARG A 36 6.42 13.84 -9.00
N TYR A 37 5.62 14.13 -7.98
CA TYR A 37 4.56 15.12 -8.03
C TYR A 37 4.89 16.30 -7.11
N THR A 38 4.82 17.51 -7.64
CA THR A 38 4.96 18.74 -6.86
C THR A 38 3.60 19.41 -6.83
N PHE A 39 3.00 19.52 -5.66
CA PHE A 39 1.79 20.30 -5.47
C PHE A 39 2.15 21.79 -5.58
N ASN A 40 1.53 22.51 -6.52
CA ASN A 40 1.72 23.95 -6.67
C ASN A 40 0.94 24.71 -5.58
N GLU A 41 1.36 25.93 -5.23
CA GLU A 41 0.70 26.81 -4.24
C GLU A 41 -0.78 27.12 -4.53
N GLY A 42 -1.27 26.81 -5.74
CA GLY A 42 -2.66 26.96 -6.14
C GLY A 42 -3.60 25.81 -5.78
N PHE A 43 -3.08 24.69 -5.26
CA PHE A 43 -3.92 23.58 -4.77
C PHE A 43 -4.36 23.85 -3.34
N SER A 44 -5.65 23.67 -3.06
CA SER A 44 -6.12 23.53 -1.68
C SER A 44 -5.68 22.18 -1.09
N ASN A 45 -5.55 22.09 0.23
CA ASN A 45 -5.17 20.85 0.92
C ASN A 45 -6.09 19.66 0.55
N ASP A 46 -7.38 19.93 0.30
CA ASP A 46 -8.35 18.90 -0.08
C ASP A 46 -8.12 18.38 -1.51
N GLU A 47 -7.73 19.25 -2.46
CA GLU A 47 -7.47 18.85 -3.85
C GLU A 47 -6.19 18.01 -3.97
N THR A 48 -5.15 18.40 -3.23
CA THR A 48 -3.91 17.62 -3.09
C THR A 48 -4.22 16.21 -2.59
N PHE A 49 -5.01 16.11 -1.52
CA PHE A 49 -5.42 14.84 -0.95
C PHE A 49 -6.21 13.96 -1.94
N VAL A 50 -7.23 14.53 -2.60
CA VAL A 50 -8.03 13.79 -3.59
C VAL A 50 -7.15 13.28 -4.74
N MET A 51 -6.16 14.06 -5.18
CA MET A 51 -5.23 13.63 -6.21
C MET A 51 -4.35 12.47 -5.76
N THR A 52 -3.74 12.55 -4.56
CA THR A 52 -2.95 11.46 -3.97
C THR A 52 -3.74 10.16 -3.94
N ILE A 53 -4.98 10.21 -3.43
CA ILE A 53 -5.84 9.03 -3.36
C ILE A 53 -6.12 8.44 -4.74
N LYS A 54 -6.43 9.28 -5.74
CA LYS A 54 -6.69 8.80 -7.10
C LYS A 54 -5.45 8.16 -7.72
N ILE A 55 -4.25 8.72 -7.48
CA ILE A 55 -2.98 8.13 -7.92
C ILE A 55 -2.82 6.74 -7.31
N LEU A 56 -3.04 6.58 -5.99
CA LEU A 56 -2.94 5.30 -5.31
C LEU A 56 -3.97 4.27 -5.84
N GLN A 57 -5.23 4.68 -6.06
CA GLN A 57 -6.27 3.82 -6.64
C GLN A 57 -5.89 3.34 -8.05
N GLU A 58 -5.45 4.26 -8.92
CA GLU A 58 -5.11 3.91 -10.30
C GLU A 58 -3.83 3.06 -10.38
N MET A 59 -2.85 3.35 -9.51
CA MET A 59 -1.62 2.57 -9.39
C MET A 59 -1.89 1.16 -8.88
N THR A 60 -2.67 1.00 -7.81
CA THR A 60 -3.01 -0.33 -7.27
C THR A 60 -3.82 -1.16 -8.27
N ALA A 61 -4.83 -0.56 -8.93
CA ALA A 61 -5.60 -1.22 -9.98
C ALA A 61 -4.74 -1.69 -11.16
N ARG A 62 -3.70 -0.92 -11.52
CA ARG A 62 -2.79 -1.26 -12.62
C ARG A 62 -1.85 -2.43 -12.27
N TYR A 63 -1.37 -2.50 -11.03
CA TYR A 63 -0.31 -3.44 -10.65
C TYR A 63 -0.80 -4.71 -9.94
N VAL A 64 -2.01 -4.75 -9.38
CA VAL A 64 -2.52 -5.92 -8.63
C VAL A 64 -2.43 -7.23 -9.41
N ALA A 65 -2.75 -7.22 -10.70
CA ALA A 65 -2.71 -8.39 -11.56
C ALA A 65 -1.37 -8.57 -12.29
N HIS A 66 -0.35 -7.77 -11.99
CA HIS A 66 0.93 -7.84 -12.66
C HIS A 66 1.64 -9.17 -12.33
N PRO A 67 2.22 -9.89 -13.31
CA PRO A 67 2.80 -11.22 -13.08
C PRO A 67 3.84 -11.27 -11.95
N GLU A 68 4.67 -10.24 -11.82
CA GLU A 68 5.65 -10.16 -10.72
C GLU A 68 5.01 -10.02 -9.34
N ILE A 69 3.89 -9.29 -9.21
CA ILE A 69 3.14 -9.22 -7.93
C ILE A 69 2.59 -10.61 -7.60
N VAL A 70 1.98 -11.28 -8.57
CA VAL A 70 1.41 -12.62 -8.38
C VAL A 70 2.50 -13.63 -8.01
N GLN A 71 3.64 -13.59 -8.70
CA GLN A 71 4.78 -14.47 -8.42
C GLN A 71 5.40 -14.18 -7.05
N PHE A 72 5.56 -12.91 -6.69
CA PHE A 72 6.04 -12.49 -5.38
C PHE A 72 5.10 -12.98 -4.27
N THR A 73 3.79 -12.76 -4.41
CA THR A 73 2.76 -13.20 -3.46
C THR A 73 2.84 -14.70 -3.23
N ARG A 74 2.90 -15.49 -4.31
CA ARG A 74 3.05 -16.96 -4.22
C ARG A 74 4.35 -17.36 -3.54
N ARG A 75 5.47 -16.70 -3.85
CA ARG A 75 6.78 -16.97 -3.24
C ARG A 75 6.72 -16.74 -1.73
N LEU A 76 6.15 -15.62 -1.31
CA LEU A 76 6.02 -15.24 0.10
C LEU A 76 5.18 -16.25 0.89
N LEU A 77 3.99 -16.59 0.40
CA LEU A 77 3.09 -17.52 1.08
C LEU A 77 3.64 -18.96 1.11
N ASN A 78 4.30 -19.41 0.04
CA ASN A 78 4.91 -20.75 0.00
C ASN A 78 6.06 -20.90 1.00
N GLU A 79 6.91 -19.88 1.16
CA GLU A 79 8.03 -19.92 2.12
C GLU A 79 7.53 -19.94 3.57
N ALA A 80 6.42 -19.24 3.85
CA ALA A 80 5.80 -19.19 5.17
C ALA A 80 5.19 -20.53 5.62
N LYS A 81 4.98 -21.48 4.69
CA LYS A 81 4.46 -22.85 4.97
C LYS A 81 3.16 -22.86 5.79
N ILE A 82 2.30 -21.88 5.54
CA ILE A 82 1.02 -21.72 6.21
C ILE A 82 0.12 -22.92 5.85
N ARG A 83 -0.59 -23.46 6.84
CA ARG A 83 -1.40 -24.68 6.69
C ARG A 83 -2.88 -24.36 6.79
N ASN A 84 -3.70 -25.27 6.28
CA ASN A 84 -5.15 -25.29 6.47
C ASN A 84 -5.89 -24.01 6.02
N HIS A 85 -5.35 -23.27 5.04
CA HIS A 85 -5.94 -21.99 4.61
C HIS A 85 -6.12 -21.02 5.79
N ASP A 86 -5.13 -20.90 6.66
CA ASP A 86 -5.12 -19.91 7.74
C ASP A 86 -4.99 -18.50 7.15
N GLU A 87 -6.14 -17.91 6.81
CA GLU A 87 -6.23 -16.58 6.19
C GLU A 87 -5.58 -15.49 7.04
N LEU A 88 -5.68 -15.59 8.37
CA LEU A 88 -5.03 -14.63 9.27
C LEU A 88 -3.52 -14.78 9.24
N GLY A 89 -3.01 -16.02 9.20
CA GLY A 89 -1.59 -16.29 9.02
C GLY A 89 -1.05 -15.80 7.68
N GLU A 90 -1.84 -15.89 6.61
CA GLU A 90 -1.48 -15.37 5.28
C GLU A 90 -1.39 -13.84 5.29
N VAL A 91 -2.42 -13.16 5.83
CA VAL A 91 -2.42 -11.70 5.98
C VAL A 91 -1.27 -11.23 6.87
N ASP A 92 -1.04 -11.88 8.02
CA ASP A 92 0.05 -11.54 8.94
C ASP A 92 1.42 -11.71 8.28
N THR A 93 1.61 -12.78 7.50
CA THR A 93 2.85 -13.00 6.74
C THR A 93 3.11 -11.88 5.73
N ILE A 94 2.08 -11.48 4.98
CA ILE A 94 2.19 -10.40 4.00
C ILE A 94 2.50 -9.08 4.71
N VAL A 95 1.76 -8.75 5.76
CA VAL A 95 1.94 -7.51 6.53
C VAL A 95 3.35 -7.45 7.14
N ARG A 96 3.84 -8.53 7.75
CA ARG A 96 5.17 -8.57 8.36
C ARG A 96 6.30 -8.36 7.36
N TYR A 97 6.16 -8.87 6.13
CA TYR A 97 7.15 -8.60 5.08
C TYR A 97 7.30 -7.09 4.84
N PHE A 98 6.16 -6.39 4.72
CA PHE A 98 6.12 -4.96 4.46
C PHE A 98 6.32 -4.07 5.70
N GLN A 99 6.26 -4.62 6.91
CA GLN A 99 6.72 -3.95 8.13
C GLN A 99 8.24 -3.86 8.20
N GLY A 100 8.95 -4.76 7.50
CA GLY A 100 10.40 -4.79 7.46
C GLY A 100 11.04 -5.10 8.82
N THR A 101 12.34 -4.85 8.93
CA THR A 101 13.08 -5.06 10.19
C THR A 101 13.64 -3.77 10.78
N TYR A 102 13.38 -2.61 10.17
CA TYR A 102 13.80 -1.31 10.71
C TYR A 102 12.79 -0.78 11.75
N THR A 103 12.69 -1.48 12.87
CA THR A 103 11.77 -1.13 13.98
C THR A 103 12.55 -0.88 15.26
N ILE A 104 11.98 -0.10 16.18
CA ILE A 104 12.60 0.18 17.49
C ILE A 104 12.82 -1.07 18.36
N ASN A 105 12.11 -2.15 18.05
CA ASN A 105 12.16 -3.41 18.81
C ASN A 105 13.05 -4.46 18.14
N THR A 106 13.58 -4.18 16.95
CA THR A 106 14.47 -5.08 16.24
C THR A 106 15.87 -4.98 16.85
N PRO A 107 16.50 -6.11 17.26
CA PRO A 107 17.90 -6.07 17.68
C PRO A 107 18.81 -5.57 16.56
N ASP A 108 19.88 -4.83 16.89
CA ASP A 108 20.81 -4.28 15.91
C ASP A 108 21.38 -5.34 14.94
N SER A 109 21.54 -6.58 15.40
CA SER A 109 22.01 -7.71 14.57
C SER A 109 21.01 -8.17 13.52
N GLU A 110 19.73 -7.81 13.65
CA GLU A 110 18.64 -8.21 12.76
C GLU A 110 18.14 -7.05 11.86
N ILE A 111 18.56 -5.82 12.11
CA ILE A 111 18.21 -4.66 11.29
C ILE A 111 18.72 -4.86 9.86
N GLY A 112 17.84 -4.64 8.88
CA GLY A 112 18.14 -4.77 7.46
C GLY A 112 18.25 -6.21 6.95
N LYS A 113 18.11 -7.23 7.80
CA LYS A 113 18.13 -8.62 7.32
C LYS A 113 16.91 -8.95 6.45
N PRO A 114 17.09 -9.75 5.38
CA PRO A 114 16.00 -10.14 4.51
C PRO A 114 14.98 -11.02 5.22
N LEU A 115 13.70 -10.75 4.96
CA LEU A 115 12.56 -11.50 5.50
C LEU A 115 12.14 -12.66 4.61
N LEU A 116 12.62 -12.71 3.36
CA LEU A 116 12.30 -13.75 2.39
C LEU A 116 13.58 -14.24 1.71
N ARG A 117 13.67 -15.55 1.49
CA ARG A 117 14.84 -16.16 0.87
C ARG A 117 15.10 -15.59 -0.53
N GLY A 118 16.34 -15.17 -0.75
CA GLY A 118 16.81 -14.58 -2.00
C GLY A 118 16.78 -13.05 -2.01
N ASP A 119 16.10 -12.43 -1.05
CA ASP A 119 16.13 -10.98 -0.87
C ASP A 119 17.45 -10.58 -0.17
N ARG A 120 17.88 -9.34 -0.38
CA ARG A 120 19.12 -8.79 0.17
C ARG A 120 18.90 -7.84 1.34
N GLY A 121 17.67 -7.38 1.57
CA GLY A 121 17.34 -6.56 2.71
C GLY A 121 15.86 -6.60 3.09
N SER A 122 15.47 -5.66 3.93
CA SER A 122 14.09 -5.47 4.39
C SER A 122 13.63 -4.04 4.15
N TYR A 123 12.31 -3.83 4.24
CA TYR A 123 11.73 -2.50 4.11
C TYR A 123 12.24 -1.53 5.17
N ARG A 124 12.63 -0.34 4.73
CA ARG A 124 13.00 0.80 5.56
C ARG A 124 12.12 2.00 5.23
N TYR A 125 11.41 2.51 6.24
CA TYR A 125 10.65 3.74 6.12
C TYR A 125 11.59 4.94 5.87
N LEU A 126 11.31 5.69 4.82
CA LEU A 126 12.02 6.92 4.48
C LEU A 126 10.98 7.94 3.99
N LYS A 127 10.88 9.07 4.68
CA LYS A 127 10.00 10.16 4.27
C LYS A 127 10.47 10.79 2.97
N ASP A 128 9.50 11.28 2.21
CA ASP A 128 9.80 12.04 1.01
C ASP A 128 10.51 13.37 1.27
N PRO A 129 11.26 13.88 0.27
CA PRO A 129 11.89 15.18 0.36
C PRO A 129 10.88 16.29 0.61
N TYR A 130 11.24 17.25 1.46
CA TYR A 130 10.38 18.37 1.80
C TYR A 130 9.84 19.10 0.55
N GLY A 131 8.52 19.28 0.50
CA GLY A 131 7.83 19.98 -0.60
C GLY A 131 7.60 19.12 -1.85
N HIS A 132 7.88 17.83 -1.81
CA HIS A 132 7.65 16.89 -2.91
C HIS A 132 6.95 15.63 -2.41
N GLU A 133 6.11 15.05 -3.26
CA GLU A 133 5.50 13.74 -3.10
C GLU A 133 6.06 12.82 -4.19
N LEU A 134 6.56 11.65 -3.82
CA LEU A 134 7.24 10.71 -4.70
C LEU A 134 6.55 9.36 -4.68
N PHE A 135 5.55 9.19 -5.55
CA PHE A 135 4.88 7.90 -5.70
C PHE A 135 5.78 6.86 -6.38
N GLN A 136 6.03 5.76 -5.71
CA GLN A 136 6.72 4.58 -6.21
C GLN A 136 5.72 3.49 -6.58
N SER A 137 5.92 2.87 -7.75
CA SER A 137 5.09 1.74 -8.11
C SER A 137 5.27 0.56 -7.14
N PRO A 138 4.22 -0.26 -6.91
CA PRO A 138 4.31 -1.50 -6.14
C PRO A 138 5.48 -2.42 -6.51
N LEU A 139 5.81 -2.52 -7.81
CA LEU A 139 6.93 -3.33 -8.28
C LEU A 139 8.29 -2.74 -7.88
N LYS A 140 8.43 -1.43 -7.97
CA LYS A 140 9.65 -0.74 -7.55
C LYS A 140 9.91 -1.00 -6.07
N VAL A 141 8.92 -0.78 -5.22
CA VAL A 141 9.03 -1.01 -3.77
C VAL A 141 9.50 -2.44 -3.48
N ILE A 142 8.86 -3.44 -4.09
CA ILE A 142 9.22 -4.85 -3.90
C ILE A 142 10.64 -5.14 -4.41
N ARG A 143 11.01 -4.65 -5.60
CA ARG A 143 12.36 -4.87 -6.17
C ARG A 143 13.44 -4.20 -5.33
N ASP A 144 13.19 -3.01 -4.80
CA ASP A 144 14.15 -2.28 -3.96
C ASP A 144 14.35 -3.00 -2.61
N ILE A 145 13.28 -3.55 -2.00
CA ILE A 145 13.41 -4.43 -0.82
C ILE A 145 14.27 -5.66 -1.16
N GLN A 146 13.97 -6.33 -2.28
CA GLN A 146 14.73 -7.50 -2.75
C GLN A 146 16.21 -7.18 -3.00
N ALA A 147 16.51 -5.97 -3.49
CA ALA A 147 17.87 -5.50 -3.73
C ALA A 147 18.60 -5.04 -2.45
N GLY A 148 17.88 -4.79 -1.36
CA GLY A 148 18.41 -4.20 -0.13
C GLY A 148 18.58 -2.68 -0.21
N GLU A 149 17.88 -2.04 -1.13
CA GLU A 149 17.96 -0.60 -1.45
C GLU A 149 16.67 0.15 -1.07
N SER A 150 15.79 -0.48 -0.28
CA SER A 150 14.48 0.06 0.11
C SER A 150 14.57 1.46 0.74
N GLY A 151 13.72 2.36 0.24
CA GLY A 151 13.42 3.66 0.83
C GLY A 151 12.09 4.15 0.27
N ALA A 152 11.01 3.89 0.99
CA ALA A 152 9.65 4.25 0.61
C ALA A 152 8.92 4.78 1.85
N ASP A 153 7.90 5.59 1.63
CA ASP A 153 7.15 6.24 2.69
C ASP A 153 5.83 5.46 2.99
N CYS A 154 4.83 6.08 3.62
CA CYS A 154 3.60 5.42 4.02
C CYS A 154 2.66 5.04 2.88
N ASP A 155 2.63 5.80 1.79
CA ASP A 155 1.65 5.57 0.73
C ASP A 155 2.17 4.55 -0.29
N ASP A 156 3.46 4.59 -0.59
CA ASP A 156 4.22 3.64 -1.39
C ASP A 156 4.09 2.22 -0.85
N ILE A 157 4.38 2.06 0.46
CA ILE A 157 4.34 0.76 1.11
C ILE A 157 2.91 0.23 1.23
N ALA A 158 1.93 1.12 1.46
CA ALA A 158 0.52 0.78 1.46
C ALA A 158 0.06 0.31 0.08
N ALA A 159 0.44 0.99 -1.00
CA ALA A 159 0.10 0.56 -2.35
C ALA A 159 0.72 -0.81 -2.70
N ALA A 160 1.99 -1.02 -2.33
CA ALA A 160 2.68 -2.29 -2.57
C ALA A 160 2.03 -3.45 -1.80
N CYS A 161 1.80 -3.27 -0.50
CA CYS A 161 1.16 -4.27 0.35
C CYS A 161 -0.29 -4.54 -0.08
N ALA A 162 -1.04 -3.50 -0.49
CA ALA A 162 -2.40 -3.66 -1.01
C ALA A 162 -2.45 -4.54 -2.27
N CYS A 163 -1.50 -4.38 -3.19
CA CYS A 163 -1.41 -5.21 -4.39
C CYS A 163 -1.14 -6.69 -4.05
N VAL A 164 -0.28 -6.96 -3.07
CA VAL A 164 0.07 -8.32 -2.64
C VAL A 164 -1.10 -8.98 -1.91
N LEU A 165 -1.75 -8.27 -0.98
CA LEU A 165 -2.96 -8.73 -0.30
C LEU A 165 -4.09 -9.05 -1.30
N ALA A 166 -4.36 -8.14 -2.23
CA ALA A 166 -5.39 -8.34 -3.25
C ALA A 166 -5.02 -9.46 -4.24
N SER A 167 -3.75 -9.60 -4.60
CA SER A 167 -3.29 -10.75 -5.40
C SER A 167 -3.42 -12.07 -4.66
N ALA A 168 -3.43 -12.08 -3.33
CA ALA A 168 -3.72 -13.26 -2.52
C ALA A 168 -5.24 -13.50 -2.34
N GLY A 169 -6.09 -12.58 -2.82
CA GLY A 169 -7.55 -12.67 -2.75
C GLY A 169 -8.18 -11.87 -1.61
N TYR A 170 -7.41 -11.10 -0.85
CA TYR A 170 -7.91 -10.29 0.26
C TYR A 170 -8.27 -8.88 -0.21
N PRO A 171 -9.51 -8.41 -0.01
CA PRO A 171 -9.90 -7.08 -0.44
C PRO A 171 -9.19 -6.02 0.44
N THR A 172 -8.85 -4.87 -0.14
CA THR A 172 -8.05 -3.85 0.54
C THR A 172 -8.63 -2.45 0.46
N MET A 173 -8.66 -1.77 1.61
CA MET A 173 -9.02 -0.36 1.74
C MET A 173 -7.80 0.43 2.22
N LEU A 174 -7.68 1.66 1.73
CA LEU A 174 -6.86 2.67 2.37
C LEU A 174 -7.62 3.23 3.59
N MET A 175 -6.92 3.33 4.70
CA MET A 175 -7.36 3.98 5.92
C MET A 175 -6.53 5.25 6.09
N VAL A 176 -7.20 6.39 6.05
CA VAL A 176 -6.54 7.66 6.33
C VAL A 176 -6.77 7.98 7.79
N VAL A 177 -5.69 8.12 8.55
CA VAL A 177 -5.74 8.41 9.98
C VAL A 177 -5.18 9.79 10.30
N ASP A 178 -5.85 10.43 11.24
CA ASP A 178 -5.41 11.70 11.83
C ASP A 178 -4.34 11.39 12.87
N ALA A 179 -3.08 11.38 12.46
CA ALA A 179 -1.97 10.85 13.25
C ALA A 179 -1.36 11.86 14.24
N SER A 180 -1.79 13.12 14.28
CA SER A 180 -1.31 14.09 15.27
C SER A 180 -2.44 14.72 16.08
N ALA A 181 -2.33 14.65 17.41
CA ALA A 181 -3.25 15.33 18.33
C ALA A 181 -3.16 16.86 18.23
N GLU A 182 -2.07 17.38 17.66
CA GLU A 182 -1.74 18.80 17.56
C GLU A 182 -2.23 19.45 16.25
N SER A 183 -2.55 18.66 15.23
CA SER A 183 -3.06 19.15 13.94
C SER A 183 -4.25 18.31 13.43
N PRO A 184 -5.37 18.25 14.18
CA PRO A 184 -6.54 17.48 13.77
C PRO A 184 -7.02 17.90 12.37
N GLY A 185 -7.13 16.93 11.47
CA GLY A 185 -7.52 17.13 10.06
C GLY A 185 -6.36 17.28 9.07
N GLN A 186 -5.10 17.31 9.54
CA GLN A 186 -3.95 17.13 8.65
C GLN A 186 -3.72 15.62 8.48
N MET A 187 -4.08 15.11 7.31
CA MET A 187 -4.05 13.68 6.97
C MET A 187 -2.59 13.21 6.80
N ASN A 188 -1.93 12.96 7.93
CA ASN A 188 -0.46 12.82 8.02
C ASN A 188 0.04 11.36 7.95
N HIS A 189 -0.86 10.38 7.82
CA HIS A 189 -0.49 8.96 7.75
C HIS A 189 -1.56 8.12 7.04
N VAL A 190 -1.07 7.13 6.31
CA VAL A 190 -1.87 6.20 5.51
C VAL A 190 -1.65 4.78 6.03
N LEU A 191 -2.75 4.09 6.24
CA LEU A 191 -2.82 2.70 6.70
C LEU A 191 -3.58 1.86 5.70
N LEU A 192 -3.45 0.54 5.79
CA LEU A 192 -4.33 -0.39 5.09
C LEU A 192 -5.38 -0.95 6.04
N ALA A 193 -6.52 -1.33 5.48
CA ALA A 193 -7.43 -2.29 6.08
C ALA A 193 -7.67 -3.45 5.11
N THR A 194 -7.88 -4.62 5.69
CA THR A 194 -8.34 -5.79 4.95
C THR A 194 -9.35 -6.58 5.78
N LYS A 195 -9.89 -7.65 5.19
CA LYS A 195 -10.70 -8.64 5.88
C LYS A 195 -10.41 -10.02 5.27
N THR A 196 -10.72 -11.05 6.02
CA THR A 196 -10.72 -12.44 5.53
C THR A 196 -12.01 -12.73 4.76
N LEU A 197 -11.99 -13.77 3.93
CA LEU A 197 -13.15 -14.24 3.19
C LEU A 197 -14.16 -14.92 4.13
N ALA A 198 -13.68 -15.72 5.09
CA ALA A 198 -14.51 -16.28 6.16
C ALA A 198 -14.40 -15.47 7.46
N PRO A 199 -15.42 -15.47 8.34
CA PRO A 199 -15.31 -14.84 9.65
C PRO A 199 -14.13 -15.41 10.46
N ASN A 200 -13.36 -14.54 11.10
CA ASN A 200 -12.17 -14.92 11.87
C ASN A 200 -12.27 -14.51 13.36
N ILE A 201 -11.35 -15.01 14.18
CA ILE A 201 -11.35 -14.76 15.64
C ILE A 201 -11.02 -13.32 16.05
N LYS A 202 -10.37 -12.55 15.16
CA LYS A 202 -9.87 -11.20 15.44
C LYS A 202 -10.92 -10.13 15.19
N SER A 203 -11.65 -10.22 14.06
CA SER A 203 -12.62 -9.22 13.63
C SER A 203 -13.97 -9.80 13.19
N GLY A 204 -14.18 -11.10 13.32
CA GLY A 204 -15.34 -11.75 12.71
C GLY A 204 -15.30 -11.59 11.20
N ALA A 205 -16.40 -11.10 10.61
CA ALA A 205 -16.48 -10.79 9.18
C ALA A 205 -16.07 -9.32 8.86
N ASP A 206 -15.55 -8.59 9.85
CA ASP A 206 -15.32 -7.16 9.75
C ASP A 206 -13.92 -6.81 9.22
N TRP A 207 -13.81 -5.61 8.67
CA TRP A 207 -12.53 -4.99 8.30
C TRP A 207 -11.65 -4.77 9.53
N PHE A 208 -10.34 -4.98 9.36
CA PHE A 208 -9.35 -4.72 10.39
C PHE A 208 -8.13 -3.99 9.83
N PRO A 209 -7.48 -3.12 10.63
CA PRO A 209 -6.31 -2.39 10.18
C PRO A 209 -5.10 -3.31 10.00
N CYS A 210 -4.30 -2.99 9.00
CA CYS A 210 -2.98 -3.54 8.69
C CYS A 210 -1.97 -2.39 8.81
N GLU A 211 -1.31 -2.32 9.97
CA GLU A 211 -0.30 -1.32 10.26
C GLU A 211 1.03 -1.72 9.64
N LEU A 212 1.58 -0.88 8.76
CA LEU A 212 2.82 -1.14 8.05
C LEU A 212 4.00 -0.35 8.62
N ILE A 213 3.73 0.68 9.44
CA ILE A 213 4.76 1.57 9.97
C ILE A 213 4.80 1.43 11.50
N HIS A 214 5.89 0.83 11.98
CA HIS A 214 6.15 0.70 13.40
C HIS A 214 6.50 2.05 14.05
N PRO A 215 6.22 2.22 15.36
CA PRO A 215 5.88 1.19 16.35
C PRO A 215 4.40 0.95 16.61
N LEU A 216 3.51 1.43 15.74
CA LEU A 216 2.07 1.31 15.97
C LEU A 216 1.67 -0.18 16.02
N THR A 217 0.94 -0.57 17.08
CA THR A 217 0.48 -1.96 17.24
C THR A 217 -0.81 -2.13 16.45
N VAL A 218 -0.99 -3.27 15.78
CA VAL A 218 -2.21 -3.53 15.01
C VAL A 218 -3.44 -3.44 15.94
N GLY A 219 -4.33 -2.48 15.69
CA GLY A 219 -5.52 -2.23 16.52
C GLY A 219 -5.31 -1.25 17.69
N SER A 220 -4.10 -0.73 17.89
CA SER A 220 -3.84 0.36 18.86
C SER A 220 -3.92 1.76 18.24
N SER A 221 -3.95 1.85 16.90
CA SER A 221 -4.04 3.12 16.18
C SER A 221 -5.47 3.68 16.23
N VAL A 222 -5.55 4.95 16.64
CA VAL A 222 -6.60 5.98 16.53
C VAL A 222 -7.96 5.62 15.90
N LYS A 223 -9.01 6.27 16.42
CA LYS A 223 -10.39 6.19 15.92
C LYS A 223 -10.43 6.31 14.39
N VAL A 224 -10.91 5.26 13.73
CA VAL A 224 -11.12 5.24 12.28
C VAL A 224 -12.16 6.29 11.92
N THR A 225 -11.76 7.27 11.12
CA THR A 225 -12.65 8.36 10.67
C THR A 225 -13.23 8.09 9.29
N ARG A 226 -12.46 7.47 8.38
CA ARG A 226 -12.85 7.22 6.98
C ARG A 226 -12.19 5.95 6.41
N TYR A 227 -12.90 5.30 5.49
CA TYR A 227 -12.35 4.26 4.61
C TYR A 227 -12.35 4.76 3.16
N ILE A 228 -11.31 4.42 2.40
CA ILE A 228 -11.21 4.70 0.98
C ILE A 228 -10.94 3.37 0.26
N PRO A 229 -11.86 2.88 -0.59
CA PRO A 229 -11.64 1.66 -1.34
C PRO A 229 -10.41 1.75 -2.25
N LEU A 230 -9.56 0.72 -2.24
CA LEU A 230 -8.49 0.56 -3.24
C LEU A 230 -8.84 -0.57 -4.21
N LEU A 231 -8.94 -1.79 -3.67
CA LEU A 231 -9.20 -3.01 -4.44
C LEU A 231 -10.30 -3.80 -3.71
N VAL A 232 -11.53 -3.30 -3.83
CA VAL A 232 -12.70 -3.82 -3.11
C VAL A 232 -13.84 -4.03 -4.10
N ASN A 233 -14.51 -5.17 -4.01
CA ASN A 233 -15.72 -5.42 -4.78
C ASN A 233 -16.95 -4.93 -4.03
N ASP A 234 -18.04 -4.63 -4.74
CA ASP A 234 -19.29 -4.15 -4.13
C ASP A 234 -19.84 -5.06 -3.03
N TYR A 235 -19.70 -6.38 -3.21
CA TYR A 235 -20.15 -7.39 -2.25
C TYR A 235 -19.29 -7.42 -0.97
N ASP A 236 -18.09 -6.86 -1.01
CA ASP A 236 -17.20 -6.81 0.15
C ASP A 236 -17.54 -5.68 1.12
N ILE A 237 -18.31 -4.68 0.66
CA ILE A 237 -18.62 -3.47 1.42
C ILE A 237 -19.95 -3.64 2.16
N LEU A 238 -19.91 -3.67 3.49
CA LEU A 238 -21.12 -3.73 4.31
C LEU A 238 -21.82 -2.37 4.36
N THR A 239 -23.12 -2.36 4.68
CA THR A 239 -23.93 -1.13 4.76
C THR A 239 -23.36 -0.12 5.77
N LYS A 240 -22.77 -0.61 6.87
CA LYS A 240 -22.11 0.25 7.87
C LYS A 240 -20.83 0.90 7.32
N ASP A 241 -20.07 0.20 6.48
CA ASP A 241 -18.81 0.68 5.91
C ASP A 241 -19.07 1.72 4.82
N ARG A 242 -20.14 1.56 4.03
CA ARG A 242 -20.57 2.57 3.04
C ARG A 242 -20.75 3.96 3.65
N LYS A 243 -21.15 4.05 4.93
CA LYS A 243 -21.30 5.33 5.64
C LYS A 243 -19.97 6.01 5.95
N LEU A 244 -18.89 5.24 6.04
CA LEU A 244 -17.52 5.70 6.31
C LEU A 244 -16.74 5.99 5.02
N ILE A 245 -17.26 5.57 3.86
CA ILE A 245 -16.70 5.89 2.53
C ILE A 245 -17.27 7.23 2.05
N PRO A 246 -16.43 8.27 1.85
CA PRO A 246 -16.88 9.56 1.32
C PRO A 246 -17.49 9.41 -0.08
N ASN A 247 -18.56 10.16 -0.38
CA ASN A 247 -19.25 10.09 -1.68
C ASN A 247 -18.32 10.28 -2.88
N THR A 248 -17.26 11.07 -2.74
CA THR A 248 -16.25 11.33 -3.79
C THR A 248 -15.45 10.09 -4.19
N PHE A 249 -15.41 9.06 -3.34
CA PHE A 249 -14.62 7.83 -3.53
C PHE A 249 -15.50 6.57 -3.48
N ARG A 250 -16.83 6.73 -3.57
CA ARG A 250 -17.76 5.61 -3.72
C ARG A 250 -17.85 5.16 -5.16
#